data_AF-A0A3Q9G3A9-F1
#
_entry.id   AF-A0A3Q9G3A9-F1
#
_cell.length_a   1.000
_cell.length_b   1.000
_cell.length_c   1.000
_cell.angle_alpha   90.00
_cell.angle_beta   90.00
_cell.angle_gamma   90.00
#
_symmetry.space_group_name_H-M   'P 1'
#
loop_
_entity.id
_entity.type
_entity.pdbx_description
1 polymer ?
#
loop_
_entity_poly.entity_id
_entity_poly.type
_entity_poly.pdbx_seq_one_letter_code
_entity_poly.pdbx_strand_id
1 'polypeptide(L)'
;MLPPLARIIATSPDFTWWWEGARSHRVTAKDIGTSPFDDLTEQSHWSNQPRSAQTIQTTPGPIESLESTMAVCFDNDTAYAGDNRTLPLAKNDPCGQGLRITSPSDWQDLLSVAHTVVTDDGRLHDWSDMLGTQRKWVTPDWQTISQSFDWIELTLGGFLMTSYRTIEFDGSMSAVIGWTPGATIFFNGDPDEYLGWASMSSR
;
A
#
# COMPACT_ATOMS: atom_id res chain seq x y z
N MET A 1 21.50 -6.05 3.89
CA MET A 1 22.14 -5.10 2.94
C MET A 1 21.21 -4.97 1.73
N LEU A 2 20.73 -3.77 1.41
CA LEU A 2 19.97 -3.52 0.19
C LEU A 2 20.87 -3.76 -1.04
N PRO A 3 20.40 -4.44 -2.11
CA PRO A 3 21.16 -4.50 -3.35
C PRO A 3 21.52 -3.07 -3.79
N PRO A 4 22.76 -2.81 -4.23
CA PRO A 4 23.20 -1.46 -4.60
C PRO A 4 22.25 -0.75 -5.56
N LEU A 5 21.65 -1.49 -6.50
CA LEU A 5 20.68 -0.97 -7.46
C LEU A 5 19.39 -0.44 -6.83
N ALA A 6 18.77 -1.20 -5.91
CA ALA A 6 17.51 -0.78 -5.26
C ALA A 6 17.71 0.52 -4.47
N ARG A 7 18.86 0.65 -3.80
CA ARG A 7 19.23 1.89 -3.09
C ARG A 7 19.45 3.05 -4.06
N ILE A 8 20.15 2.82 -5.17
CA ILE A 8 20.37 3.85 -6.19
C ILE A 8 19.04 4.33 -6.77
N ILE A 9 18.13 3.42 -7.12
CA ILE A 9 16.80 3.77 -7.63
C ILE A 9 16.02 4.57 -6.57
N ALA A 10 15.92 4.07 -5.34
CA ALA A 10 15.12 4.69 -4.29
C ALA A 10 15.63 6.06 -3.81
N THR A 11 16.91 6.41 -4.05
CA THR A 11 17.52 7.65 -3.53
C THR A 11 17.99 8.62 -4.60
N SER A 12 17.96 8.23 -5.88
CA SER A 12 18.38 9.12 -6.96
C SER A 12 17.23 10.00 -7.44
N PRO A 13 17.38 11.33 -7.45
CA PRO A 13 16.38 12.25 -7.99
C PRO A 13 16.13 12.03 -9.49
N ASP A 14 17.08 11.43 -10.21
CA ASP A 14 16.95 11.08 -11.63
C ASP A 14 15.93 9.94 -11.86
N PHE A 15 15.50 9.26 -10.81
CA PHE A 15 14.45 8.24 -10.87
C PHE A 15 13.19 8.67 -10.11
N THR A 16 13.21 9.66 -9.24
CA THR A 16 11.99 10.05 -8.50
C THR A 16 10.91 10.65 -9.38
N TRP A 17 11.27 11.31 -10.50
CA TRP A 17 10.31 12.00 -11.38
C TRP A 17 9.19 11.11 -11.94
N TRP A 18 9.40 9.79 -12.10
CA TRP A 18 8.37 8.90 -12.65
C TRP A 18 7.41 8.32 -11.60
N TRP A 19 7.64 8.50 -10.30
CA TRP A 19 6.69 8.09 -9.24
C TRP A 19 6.30 9.21 -8.27
N GLU A 20 7.12 10.25 -8.10
CA GLU A 20 6.83 11.46 -7.29
C GLU A 20 6.36 12.65 -8.14
N GLY A 21 6.52 12.60 -9.46
CA GLY A 21 6.17 13.71 -10.36
C GLY A 21 4.68 13.84 -10.67
N ALA A 22 3.89 12.81 -10.37
CA ALA A 22 2.46 12.83 -10.64
C ALA A 22 1.70 13.61 -9.57
N ARG A 23 1.10 14.72 -9.98
CA ARG A 23 0.33 15.63 -9.12
C ARG A 23 -1.15 15.24 -8.99
N SER A 24 -1.51 14.05 -9.45
CA SER A 24 -2.87 13.54 -9.43
C SER A 24 -2.87 12.06 -9.09
N HIS A 25 -3.96 11.63 -8.45
CA HIS A 25 -4.19 10.25 -8.06
C HIS A 25 -5.15 9.58 -9.05
N ARG A 26 -4.80 8.35 -9.44
CA ARG A 26 -5.61 7.51 -10.30
C ARG A 26 -6.16 6.34 -9.49
N VAL A 27 -7.48 6.21 -9.45
CA VAL A 27 -8.18 5.11 -8.82
C VAL A 27 -8.18 3.91 -9.76
N THR A 28 -7.83 2.73 -9.24
CA THR A 28 -7.73 1.50 -10.04
C THR A 28 -8.96 0.63 -9.87
N ALA A 29 -9.62 0.23 -10.97
CA ALA A 29 -10.84 -0.59 -10.96
C ALA A 29 -10.71 -1.91 -10.17
N LYS A 30 -9.50 -2.46 -10.11
CA LYS A 30 -9.16 -3.73 -9.47
C LYS A 30 -9.22 -3.72 -7.93
N ASP A 31 -8.92 -2.58 -7.32
CA ASP A 31 -8.65 -2.50 -5.87
C ASP A 31 -9.62 -1.56 -5.13
N ILE A 32 -10.68 -1.06 -5.78
CA ILE A 32 -11.74 -0.28 -5.11
C ILE A 32 -12.78 -1.22 -4.54
N GLY A 33 -13.00 -1.17 -3.22
CA GLY A 33 -14.14 -1.87 -2.59
C GLY A 33 -14.19 -3.39 -2.85
N THR A 34 -13.12 -3.97 -3.39
CA THR A 34 -12.97 -5.40 -3.69
C THR A 34 -12.38 -6.17 -2.51
N SER A 35 -11.95 -5.46 -1.46
CA SER A 35 -11.61 -6.09 -0.19
C SER A 35 -12.88 -6.75 0.37
N PRO A 36 -12.85 -8.05 0.71
CA PRO A 36 -13.99 -8.72 1.33
C PRO A 36 -14.20 -8.31 2.81
N PHE A 37 -13.32 -7.46 3.34
CA PHE A 37 -13.27 -7.07 4.74
C PHE A 37 -14.06 -5.79 4.98
N ASP A 38 -14.95 -5.82 5.97
CA ASP A 38 -15.83 -4.69 6.27
C ASP A 38 -15.09 -3.54 6.96
N ASP A 39 -14.10 -3.85 7.80
CA ASP A 39 -13.26 -2.87 8.49
C ASP A 39 -11.75 -3.19 8.39
N LEU A 40 -10.92 -2.32 8.95
CA LEU A 40 -9.45 -2.40 8.85
C LEU A 40 -8.81 -3.37 9.85
N THR A 41 -9.60 -3.95 10.76
CA THR A 41 -9.15 -4.99 11.70
C THR A 41 -9.13 -6.36 11.02
N GLU A 42 -10.02 -6.56 10.05
CA GLU A 42 -10.07 -7.73 9.19
C GLU A 42 -9.03 -7.58 8.06
N GLN A 43 -7.93 -8.34 8.16
CA GLN A 43 -6.82 -8.24 7.20
C GLN A 43 -6.60 -9.54 6.45
N SER A 44 -6.03 -9.42 5.24
CA SER A 44 -5.58 -10.56 4.44
C SER A 44 -4.57 -11.40 5.23
N HIS A 45 -4.69 -12.73 5.20
CA HIS A 45 -3.71 -13.62 5.83
C HIS A 45 -2.28 -13.34 5.34
N TRP A 46 -2.09 -12.95 4.07
CA TRP A 46 -0.78 -12.71 3.48
C TRP A 46 -0.31 -11.24 3.58
N SER A 47 -1.16 -10.28 3.19
CA SER A 47 -0.80 -8.86 3.05
C SER A 47 -1.19 -8.02 4.26
N ASN A 48 -0.33 -7.08 4.67
CA ASN A 48 -0.65 -6.09 5.71
C ASN A 48 -0.92 -4.68 5.20
N GLN A 49 -1.27 -4.56 3.93
CA GLN A 49 -1.80 -3.33 3.36
C GLN A 49 -3.16 -2.98 4.00
N PRO A 50 -3.41 -1.69 4.35
CA PRO A 50 -4.69 -1.27 4.93
C PRO A 50 -5.81 -1.31 3.88
N ARG A 51 -6.51 -2.43 3.74
CA ARG A 51 -7.64 -2.54 2.80
C ARG A 51 -8.91 -2.99 3.51
N SER A 52 -9.99 -2.25 3.30
CA SER A 52 -11.37 -2.64 3.61
C SER A 52 -12.28 -2.29 2.44
N ALA A 53 -13.55 -2.67 2.52
CA ALA A 53 -14.57 -2.32 1.54
C ALA A 53 -14.74 -0.79 1.39
N GLN A 54 -14.30 0.00 2.37
CA GLN A 54 -14.41 1.46 2.40
C GLN A 54 -13.13 2.19 1.97
N THR A 55 -12.00 1.47 1.82
CA THR A 55 -10.76 2.10 1.38
C THR A 55 -10.73 2.31 -0.14
N ILE A 56 -10.10 3.40 -0.56
CA ILE A 56 -9.80 3.66 -1.97
C ILE A 56 -8.29 3.54 -2.18
N GLN A 57 -7.88 2.60 -3.02
CA GLN A 57 -6.50 2.51 -3.49
C GLN A 57 -6.32 3.33 -4.76
N THR A 58 -5.25 4.13 -4.78
CA THR A 58 -4.84 4.89 -5.95
C THR A 58 -3.35 4.70 -6.24
N THR A 59 -2.94 5.12 -7.43
CA THR A 59 -1.53 5.29 -7.79
C THR A 59 -1.29 6.71 -8.32
N PRO A 60 -0.10 7.29 -8.12
CA PRO A 60 0.27 8.55 -8.75
C PRO A 60 0.27 8.43 -10.28
N GLY A 61 -0.41 9.35 -10.98
CA GLY A 61 -0.29 9.56 -12.43
C GLY A 61 -1.32 10.56 -12.96
N PRO A 62 -1.28 10.97 -14.24
CA PRO A 62 -0.41 10.45 -15.31
C PRO A 62 1.05 10.91 -15.20
N ILE A 63 1.95 10.19 -15.88
CA ILE A 63 3.35 10.57 -16.08
C ILE A 63 3.45 11.16 -17.49
N GLU A 64 3.63 12.47 -17.59
CA GLU A 64 3.56 13.20 -18.87
C GLU A 64 2.24 12.90 -19.62
N SER A 65 2.32 12.46 -20.88
CA SER A 65 1.17 12.06 -21.69
C SER A 65 0.75 10.59 -21.47
N LEU A 66 1.47 9.83 -20.65
CA LEU A 66 1.15 8.44 -20.36
C LEU A 66 0.21 8.39 -19.15
N GLU A 67 -0.97 7.82 -19.39
CA GLU A 67 -1.89 7.45 -18.31
C GLU A 67 -1.17 6.64 -17.24
N SER A 68 -1.58 6.75 -15.96
CA SER A 68 -0.95 5.96 -14.89
C SER A 68 -1.02 4.49 -15.26
N THR A 69 0.13 3.91 -15.60
CA THR A 69 0.23 2.49 -15.92
C THR A 69 0.45 1.65 -14.68
N MET A 70 0.57 2.29 -13.51
CA MET A 70 0.85 1.67 -12.22
C MET A 70 2.19 0.90 -12.22
N ALA A 71 2.90 0.91 -11.08
CA ALA A 71 3.81 -0.19 -10.76
C ALA A 71 3.04 -1.46 -10.29
N VAL A 72 1.71 -1.48 -10.44
CA VAL A 72 0.81 -2.61 -10.13
C VAL A 72 1.08 -3.84 -11.01
N CYS A 73 1.76 -3.70 -12.14
CA CYS A 73 2.04 -4.84 -13.01
C CYS A 73 3.08 -5.83 -12.46
N PHE A 74 3.61 -5.64 -11.24
CA PHE A 74 4.68 -6.50 -10.70
C PHE A 74 4.37 -7.29 -9.42
N ASP A 75 3.35 -6.94 -8.60
CA ASP A 75 3.00 -7.73 -7.40
C ASP A 75 1.64 -8.45 -7.57
N ASN A 76 1.74 -9.77 -7.49
CA ASN A 76 0.83 -10.93 -7.55
C ASN A 76 -0.61 -10.93 -8.12
N ASP A 77 -1.12 -9.88 -8.76
CA ASP A 77 -2.43 -9.98 -9.42
C ASP A 77 -2.34 -9.76 -10.95
N THR A 78 -1.27 -10.27 -11.56
CA THR A 78 -1.18 -10.45 -13.03
C THR A 78 -1.95 -11.66 -13.53
N ALA A 79 -2.87 -12.22 -12.73
CA ALA A 79 -3.92 -13.02 -13.32
C ALA A 79 -4.59 -12.14 -14.38
N TYR A 80 -4.57 -12.61 -15.62
CA TYR A 80 -5.11 -12.01 -16.85
C TYR A 80 -6.58 -11.52 -16.76
N ALA A 81 -7.20 -11.56 -15.59
CA ALA A 81 -8.63 -11.39 -15.33
C ALA A 81 -8.99 -10.09 -14.56
N GLY A 82 -8.03 -9.18 -14.31
CA GLY A 82 -8.29 -7.92 -13.60
C GLY A 82 -8.56 -6.73 -14.54
N ASP A 83 -9.53 -5.87 -14.20
CA ASP A 83 -9.77 -4.61 -14.87
C ASP A 83 -8.69 -3.58 -14.53
N ASN A 84 -7.84 -3.25 -15.51
CA ASN A 84 -6.69 -2.34 -15.35
C ASN A 84 -7.00 -0.89 -15.71
N ARG A 85 -8.27 -0.55 -15.93
CA ARG A 85 -8.65 0.84 -16.20
C ARG A 85 -8.43 1.68 -14.95
N THR A 86 -8.23 2.98 -15.15
CA THR A 86 -8.13 3.96 -14.08
C THR A 86 -9.10 5.12 -14.29
N LEU A 87 -9.52 5.74 -13.20
CA LEU A 87 -10.21 7.03 -13.19
C LEU A 87 -9.41 8.05 -12.38
N PRO A 88 -9.50 9.36 -12.68
CA PRO A 88 -9.07 10.37 -11.74
C PRO A 88 -9.80 10.18 -10.40
N LEU A 89 -9.08 10.31 -9.28
CA LEU A 89 -9.74 10.50 -7.99
C LEU A 89 -10.59 11.76 -8.06
N ALA A 90 -11.90 11.61 -7.83
CA ALA A 90 -12.85 12.70 -7.85
C ALA A 90 -12.51 13.70 -6.72
N LYS A 91 -12.43 14.98 -7.10
CA LYS A 91 -11.90 16.12 -6.33
C LYS A 91 -10.37 16.16 -6.28
N ASN A 92 -9.85 17.31 -6.69
CA ASN A 92 -8.43 17.61 -6.67
C ASN A 92 -7.92 17.52 -5.22
N ASP A 93 -6.86 16.75 -5.02
CA ASP A 93 -6.08 16.55 -3.79
C ASP A 93 -6.64 15.62 -2.69
N PRO A 94 -5.78 14.77 -2.08
CA PRO A 94 -5.94 14.36 -0.69
C PRO A 94 -6.00 15.60 0.21
N CYS A 95 -7.19 16.16 0.40
CA CYS A 95 -7.38 17.26 1.35
C CYS A 95 -7.44 16.67 2.76
N GLY A 96 -6.27 16.35 3.31
CA GLY A 96 -6.19 15.69 4.61
C GLY A 96 -4.77 15.49 5.13
N GLN A 97 -4.67 15.08 6.38
CA GLN A 97 -3.43 14.69 7.01
C GLN A 97 -3.00 13.33 6.46
N GLY A 98 -1.79 13.20 5.90
CA GLY A 98 -1.32 11.89 5.47
C GLY A 98 0.17 11.70 5.61
N LEU A 99 0.59 10.47 5.38
CA LEU A 99 1.94 10.00 5.64
C LEU A 99 2.48 9.17 4.48
N ARG A 100 3.73 9.45 4.11
CA ARG A 100 4.48 8.70 3.10
C ARG A 100 5.47 7.78 3.79
N ILE A 101 5.39 6.50 3.48
CA ILE A 101 6.41 5.51 3.83
C ILE A 101 7.47 5.57 2.73
N THR A 102 8.60 6.20 3.04
CA THR A 102 9.75 6.32 2.15
C THR A 102 10.90 5.43 2.57
N SER A 103 10.89 4.92 3.80
CA SER A 103 11.98 4.17 4.41
C SER A 103 11.49 3.23 5.52
N PRO A 104 12.35 2.31 6.01
CA PRO A 104 12.02 1.50 7.18
C PRO A 104 11.75 2.31 8.45
N SER A 105 12.35 3.50 8.58
CA SER A 105 12.12 4.37 9.74
C SER A 105 10.71 4.95 9.74
N ASP A 106 10.18 5.34 8.58
CA ASP A 106 8.80 5.81 8.47
C ASP A 106 7.79 4.71 8.86
N TRP A 107 8.11 3.44 8.57
CA TRP A 107 7.33 2.29 9.03
C TRP A 107 7.38 2.12 10.56
N GLN A 108 8.55 2.30 11.17
CA GLN A 108 8.70 2.26 12.64
C GLN A 108 7.96 3.41 13.32
N ASP A 109 7.98 4.61 12.72
CA ASP A 109 7.23 5.76 13.21
C ASP A 109 5.72 5.48 13.14
N LEU A 110 5.26 4.84 12.05
CA LEU A 110 3.87 4.41 11.91
C LEU A 110 3.45 3.38 12.97
N LEU A 111 4.30 2.38 13.25
CA LEU A 111 4.09 1.42 14.34
C LEU A 111 4.06 2.08 15.72
N SER A 112 4.78 3.19 15.88
CA SER A 112 4.78 3.99 17.10
C SER A 112 3.49 4.79 17.30
N VAL A 113 2.77 5.12 16.21
CA VAL A 113 1.42 5.71 16.29
C VAL A 113 0.45 4.68 16.87
N ALA A 114 0.35 3.52 16.24
CA ALA A 114 -0.41 2.38 16.77
C ALA A 114 0.03 1.08 16.08
N HIS A 115 0.17 0.01 16.86
CA HIS A 115 0.48 -1.32 16.36
C HIS A 115 -0.34 -2.38 17.08
N THR A 116 -0.54 -3.51 16.41
CA THR A 116 -1.18 -4.69 16.99
C THR A 116 -0.29 -5.92 16.79
N VAL A 117 -0.47 -6.90 17.67
CA VAL A 117 0.22 -8.18 17.59
C VAL A 117 -0.43 -9.01 16.49
N VAL A 118 0.38 -9.64 15.64
CA VAL A 118 -0.13 -10.62 14.70
C VAL A 118 -0.47 -11.90 15.45
N THR A 119 -1.74 -12.30 15.43
CA THR A 119 -2.25 -13.50 16.14
C THR A 119 -2.74 -14.61 15.22
N ASP A 120 -2.81 -14.35 13.90
CA ASP A 120 -3.18 -15.37 12.93
C ASP A 120 -2.01 -16.35 12.71
N ASP A 121 -2.21 -17.62 13.06
CA ASP A 121 -1.16 -18.64 13.02
C ASP A 121 -0.61 -18.87 11.60
N GLY A 122 -1.47 -18.80 10.58
CA GLY A 122 -1.09 -18.95 9.17
C GLY A 122 -0.16 -17.83 8.71
N ARG A 123 -0.57 -16.57 8.95
CA ARG A 123 0.23 -15.38 8.68
C ARG A 123 1.56 -15.41 9.43
N LEU A 124 1.54 -15.76 10.72
CA LEU A 124 2.76 -15.88 11.52
C LEU A 124 3.72 -16.89 10.91
N HIS A 125 3.23 -18.07 10.52
CA HIS A 125 4.02 -19.11 9.89
C HIS A 125 4.61 -18.63 8.56
N ASP A 126 3.76 -18.13 7.65
CA ASP A 126 4.17 -17.68 6.32
C ASP A 126 5.22 -16.56 6.38
N TRP A 127 5.02 -15.56 7.24
CA TRP A 127 5.95 -14.44 7.38
C TRP A 127 7.27 -14.89 8.04
N SER A 128 7.19 -15.75 9.04
CA SER A 128 8.37 -16.28 9.74
C SER A 128 9.23 -17.14 8.83
N ASP A 129 8.59 -17.98 8.01
CA ASP A 129 9.24 -18.84 7.03
C ASP A 129 9.86 -18.01 5.90
N MET A 130 9.10 -17.05 5.34
CA MET A 130 9.59 -16.17 4.27
C MET A 130 10.78 -15.32 4.73
N LEU A 131 10.74 -14.76 5.93
CA LEU A 131 11.71 -13.76 6.40
C LEU A 131 12.76 -14.35 7.36
N GLY A 132 12.69 -15.65 7.64
CA GLY A 132 13.70 -16.40 8.38
C GLY A 132 13.81 -16.00 9.85
N THR A 133 12.72 -15.62 10.50
CA THR A 133 12.69 -15.22 11.92
C THR A 133 11.47 -15.78 12.63
N GLN A 134 11.66 -16.31 13.83
CA GLN A 134 10.59 -16.90 14.67
C GLN A 134 10.24 -15.99 15.86
N ARG A 135 10.55 -14.69 15.76
CA ARG A 135 10.20 -13.72 16.80
C ARG A 135 8.74 -13.31 16.70
N LYS A 136 8.23 -12.67 17.75
CA LYS A 136 6.90 -12.08 17.78
C LYS A 136 6.74 -11.06 16.66
N TRP A 137 5.61 -11.11 15.95
CA TRP A 137 5.29 -10.17 14.88
C TRP A 137 4.28 -9.11 15.32
N VAL A 138 4.48 -7.89 14.85
CA VAL A 138 3.56 -6.76 14.95
C VAL A 138 3.33 -6.13 13.59
N THR A 139 2.15 -5.57 13.41
CA THR A 139 1.74 -4.83 12.21
C THR A 139 1.06 -3.53 12.63
N PRO A 140 0.98 -2.51 11.77
CA PRO A 140 0.25 -1.29 12.12
C PRO A 140 -1.21 -1.60 12.46
N ASP A 141 -1.73 -0.94 13.49
CA ASP A 141 -3.16 -0.96 13.80
C ASP A 141 -3.85 0.07 12.90
N TRP A 142 -4.29 -0.41 11.74
CA TRP A 142 -4.88 0.43 10.71
C TRP A 142 -6.18 1.11 11.15
N GLN A 143 -6.95 0.49 12.03
CA GLN A 143 -8.19 1.07 12.54
C GLN A 143 -7.94 2.27 13.45
N THR A 144 -6.84 2.25 14.21
CA THR A 144 -6.42 3.39 15.03
C THR A 144 -5.71 4.44 14.18
N ILE A 145 -4.83 4.01 13.25
CA ILE A 145 -4.06 4.90 12.37
C ILE A 145 -4.98 5.73 11.46
N SER A 146 -6.06 5.15 10.92
CA SER A 146 -7.01 5.85 10.05
C SER A 146 -7.75 7.01 10.74
N GLN A 147 -7.71 7.08 12.07
CA GLN A 147 -8.26 8.20 12.84
C GLN A 147 -7.30 9.41 12.87
N SER A 148 -6.02 9.19 12.58
CA SER A 148 -4.96 10.22 12.60
C SER A 148 -4.50 10.64 11.21
N PHE A 149 -4.80 9.83 10.20
CA PHE A 149 -4.42 10.08 8.82
C PHE A 149 -5.58 9.77 7.89
N ASP A 150 -5.80 10.65 6.91
CA ASP A 150 -6.77 10.47 5.83
C ASP A 150 -6.22 9.56 4.73
N TRP A 151 -4.89 9.51 4.58
CA TRP A 151 -4.21 8.68 3.58
C TRP A 151 -2.82 8.22 4.00
N ILE A 152 -2.41 7.05 3.50
CA ILE A 152 -1.05 6.50 3.62
C ILE A 152 -0.55 6.10 2.24
N GLU A 153 0.66 6.54 1.90
CA GLU A 153 1.33 6.19 0.65
C GLU A 153 2.56 5.32 0.93
N LEU A 154 2.64 4.15 0.29
CA LEU A 154 3.89 3.42 0.16
C LEU A 154 4.55 3.86 -1.13
N THR A 155 5.51 4.79 -1.04
CA THR A 155 6.26 5.25 -2.22
C THR A 155 7.01 4.09 -2.86
N LEU A 156 7.33 4.17 -4.15
CA LEU A 156 8.14 3.12 -4.78
C LEU A 156 9.52 2.99 -4.11
N GLY A 157 10.16 4.11 -3.78
CA GLY A 157 11.41 4.11 -3.02
C GLY A 157 11.26 3.39 -1.67
N GLY A 158 10.18 3.71 -0.95
CA GLY A 158 9.81 3.04 0.31
C GLY A 158 9.60 1.55 0.14
N PHE A 159 8.87 1.11 -0.89
CA PHE A 159 8.68 -0.30 -1.20
C PHE A 159 10.03 -1.00 -1.42
N LEU A 160 10.90 -0.45 -2.29
CA LEU A 160 12.20 -1.06 -2.60
C LEU A 160 13.11 -1.16 -1.36
N MET A 161 13.01 -0.20 -0.45
CA MET A 161 13.83 -0.14 0.76
C MET A 161 13.27 -0.95 1.94
N THR A 162 11.96 -1.16 1.99
CA THR A 162 11.26 -1.57 3.22
C THR A 162 10.50 -2.89 3.07
N SER A 163 9.94 -3.17 1.90
CA SER A 163 9.12 -4.37 1.68
C SER A 163 9.92 -5.66 1.75
N TYR A 164 9.28 -6.70 2.28
CA TYR A 164 9.83 -8.06 2.38
C TYR A 164 11.18 -8.12 3.10
N ARG A 165 11.34 -7.28 4.13
CA ARG A 165 12.51 -7.23 5.02
C ARG A 165 12.02 -7.20 6.46
N THR A 166 12.77 -7.84 7.35
CA THR A 166 12.53 -7.72 8.79
C THR A 166 12.89 -6.33 9.28
N ILE A 167 11.98 -5.74 10.04
CA ILE A 167 12.10 -4.45 10.70
C ILE A 167 11.92 -4.70 12.19
N GLU A 168 12.97 -4.47 12.98
CA GLU A 168 12.87 -4.60 14.43
C GLU A 168 12.08 -3.42 15.00
N PHE A 169 11.14 -3.71 15.89
CA PHE A 169 10.34 -2.71 16.58
C PHE A 169 9.99 -3.20 17.99
N ASP A 170 10.47 -2.49 19.01
CA ASP A 170 10.20 -2.77 20.44
C ASP A 170 10.30 -4.27 20.82
N GLY A 171 11.43 -4.89 20.47
CA GLY A 171 11.69 -6.32 20.73
C GLY A 171 10.89 -7.31 19.86
N SER A 172 10.00 -6.82 18.99
CA SER A 172 9.22 -7.57 18.02
C SER A 172 9.76 -7.36 16.59
N MET A 173 9.18 -8.08 15.63
CA MET A 173 9.44 -7.96 14.20
C MET A 173 8.24 -7.38 13.48
N SER A 174 8.49 -6.61 12.43
CA SER A 174 7.49 -6.15 11.47
C SER A 174 8.07 -6.19 10.06
N ALA A 175 7.23 -6.06 9.06
CA ALA A 175 7.61 -5.97 7.66
C ALA A 175 6.46 -5.35 6.87
N VAL A 176 6.77 -4.75 5.72
CA VAL A 176 5.75 -4.42 4.71
C VAL A 176 5.62 -5.63 3.77
N ILE A 177 4.44 -6.24 3.71
CA ILE A 177 4.20 -7.49 2.96
C ILE A 177 2.92 -7.34 2.14
N GLY A 178 2.99 -7.67 0.85
CA GLY A 178 1.83 -7.70 -0.04
C GLY A 178 1.17 -6.34 -0.27
N TRP A 179 1.92 -5.24 -0.21
CA TRP A 179 1.45 -3.89 -0.53
C TRP A 179 1.97 -3.48 -1.90
N THR A 180 1.06 -3.12 -2.80
CA THR A 180 1.36 -2.53 -4.11
C THR A 180 2.40 -1.38 -4.04
N PRO A 181 3.50 -1.44 -4.81
CA PRO A 181 4.47 -0.36 -4.88
C PRO A 181 3.87 0.94 -5.43
N GLY A 182 4.12 2.07 -4.76
CA GLY A 182 3.63 3.38 -5.18
C GLY A 182 2.15 3.59 -4.92
N ALA A 183 1.46 2.69 -4.21
CA ALA A 183 0.04 2.85 -3.92
C ALA A 183 -0.20 3.82 -2.77
N THR A 184 -1.20 4.68 -2.92
CA THR A 184 -1.78 5.49 -1.86
C THR A 184 -3.15 4.93 -1.48
N ILE A 185 -3.33 4.63 -0.19
CA ILE A 185 -4.61 4.23 0.39
C ILE A 185 -5.25 5.44 1.03
N PHE A 186 -6.52 5.68 0.70
CA PHE A 186 -7.38 6.66 1.34
C PHE A 186 -8.40 5.94 2.22
N PHE A 187 -8.54 6.36 3.47
CA PHE A 187 -9.43 5.71 4.44
C PHE A 187 -10.87 6.22 4.40
N ASN A 188 -11.08 7.48 4.01
CA ASN A 188 -12.36 8.19 4.08
C ASN A 188 -12.89 8.59 2.69
N GLY A 189 -12.68 7.74 1.69
CA GLY A 189 -13.22 7.95 0.35
C GLY A 189 -14.60 7.31 0.17
N ASP A 190 -15.38 7.79 -0.80
CA ASP A 190 -16.62 7.12 -1.21
C ASP A 190 -16.32 6.13 -2.36
N PRO A 191 -16.23 4.81 -2.09
CA PRO A 191 -15.97 3.84 -3.14
C PRO A 191 -17.13 3.73 -4.15
N ASP A 192 -18.38 4.06 -3.77
CA ASP A 192 -19.57 3.92 -4.63
C ASP A 192 -19.44 4.79 -5.90
N GLU A 193 -18.76 5.93 -5.80
CA GLU A 193 -18.46 6.80 -6.95
C GLU A 193 -17.71 6.06 -8.07
N TYR A 194 -16.96 5.00 -7.73
CA TYR A 194 -16.12 4.25 -8.67
C TYR A 194 -16.63 2.82 -8.90
N LEU A 195 -17.39 2.23 -7.98
CA LEU A 195 -17.95 0.87 -8.12
C LEU A 195 -18.85 0.74 -9.35
N GLY A 196 -19.64 1.77 -9.66
CA GLY A 196 -20.46 1.80 -10.88
C GLY A 196 -19.62 1.74 -12.16
N TRP A 197 -18.49 2.45 -12.20
CA TRP A 197 -17.56 2.42 -13.33
C TRP A 197 -16.81 1.09 -13.44
N ALA A 198 -16.36 0.53 -12.32
CA ALA A 198 -15.65 -0.75 -12.28
C ALA A 198 -16.56 -1.91 -12.73
N SER A 199 -17.83 -1.90 -12.32
CA SER A 199 -18.82 -2.96 -12.64
C SER A 199 -19.37 -2.90 -14.07
N MET A 200 -19.38 -1.74 -14.72
CA MET A 200 -19.87 -1.58 -16.11
C MET A 200 -19.02 -2.30 -17.18
N SER A 201 -17.92 -2.96 -16.80
CA SER A 201 -16.93 -3.46 -17.77
C SER A 201 -16.48 -4.90 -17.55
N SER A 202 -17.20 -5.63 -16.71
CA SER A 202 -17.13 -7.10 -16.60
C SER A 202 -18.07 -7.82 -17.58
N ARG A 203 -18.58 -7.12 -18.61
CA ARG A 203 -19.38 -7.69 -19.72
C ARG A 203 -18.62 -7.67 -21.04
#